data_AF-A0A4U5QJF7-F1
#
_entry.id   AF-A0A4U5QJF7-F1
#
_cell.length_a   1.000
_cell.length_b   1.000
_cell.length_c   1.000
_cell.angle_alpha   90.00
_cell.angle_beta   90.00
_cell.angle_gamma   90.00
#
_symmetry.space_group_name_H-M   'P 1'
#
loop_
_entity.id
_entity.type
_entity.pdbx_description
1 polymer ?
#
loop_
_entity_poly.entity_id
_entity_poly.type
_entity_poly.pdbx_seq_one_letter_code
_entity_poly.pdbx_strand_id
1 'polypeptide(L)'
;MNQLIIFFLSSLFINSLSSKAEPPKKISAHITVMGIVYCDICSNNSFSRHSYFLPGAEVRMDCKFEASWPKTREQISFSVNRTTNRHGMYKLEIPSVDGIACAQAAIDSSCEASLMWSSSKVCNVPGYKSSTKEIAIKVKQQNICIYSLNALNFRPSKTDAGLCGN
;
A
#
# COMPACT_ATOMS: atom_id res chain seq x y z
N MET A 1 46.36 44.70 -28.23
CA MET A 1 45.48 44.20 -27.15
C MET A 1 46.36 43.48 -26.14
N ASN A 2 46.54 44.06 -24.95
CA ASN A 2 47.62 43.69 -24.02
C ASN A 2 47.39 42.27 -23.45
N GLN A 3 48.38 41.37 -23.56
CA GLN A 3 48.24 39.96 -23.13
C GLN A 3 47.86 39.81 -21.64
N LEU A 4 48.26 40.79 -20.81
CA LEU A 4 47.85 40.88 -19.40
C LEU A 4 46.34 41.10 -19.20
N ILE A 5 45.68 41.82 -20.11
CA ILE A 5 44.23 42.11 -20.00
C ILE A 5 43.41 40.85 -20.27
N ILE A 6 43.85 40.01 -21.20
CA ILE A 6 43.18 38.73 -21.53
C ILE A 6 43.30 37.76 -20.34
N PHE A 7 44.45 37.74 -19.66
CA PHE A 7 44.67 36.89 -18.49
C PHE A 7 43.81 37.31 -17.29
N PHE A 8 43.63 38.62 -17.09
CA PHE A 8 42.77 39.17 -16.03
C PHE A 8 41.28 38.96 -16.28
N LEU A 9 40.83 39.00 -17.53
CA LEU A 9 39.44 38.69 -17.89
C LEU A 9 39.14 37.19 -17.74
N SER A 10 40.08 36.31 -18.09
CA SER A 10 39.91 34.85 -17.91
C SER A 10 39.84 34.42 -16.44
N SER A 11 40.50 35.11 -15.51
CA SER A 11 40.47 34.73 -14.09
C SER A 11 39.14 35.06 -13.39
N LEU A 12 38.38 36.02 -13.93
CA LEU A 12 37.07 36.41 -13.38
C LEU A 12 35.95 35.41 -13.73
N PHE A 13 36.12 34.57 -14.75
CA PHE A 13 35.11 33.57 -15.16
C PHE A 13 35.21 32.24 -14.40
N ILE A 14 36.24 32.01 -13.58
CA ILE A 14 36.46 30.70 -12.94
C ILE A 14 35.70 30.56 -11.60
N ASN A 15 35.13 31.66 -11.06
CA ASN A 15 34.68 31.68 -9.65
C ASN A 15 33.16 31.69 -9.40
N SER A 16 32.30 31.33 -10.35
CA SER A 16 30.85 31.38 -10.08
C SER A 16 30.00 30.24 -10.65
N LEU A 17 30.48 29.00 -10.54
CA LEU A 17 29.60 27.84 -10.71
C LEU A 17 29.80 26.82 -9.57
N SER A 18 29.64 27.28 -8.32
CA SER A 18 29.35 26.36 -7.23
C SER A 18 27.84 26.11 -7.22
N SER A 19 27.39 25.12 -7.99
CA SER A 19 26.04 24.58 -7.79
C SER A 19 26.04 23.90 -6.42
N LYS A 20 25.51 24.60 -5.41
CA LYS A 20 25.21 24.00 -4.12
C LYS A 20 24.12 22.97 -4.40
N ALA A 21 24.52 21.72 -4.65
CA ALA A 21 23.58 20.61 -4.75
C ALA A 21 22.83 20.58 -3.43
N GLU A 22 21.58 21.03 -3.46
CA GLU A 22 20.69 20.92 -2.32
C GLU A 22 20.68 19.43 -1.91
N PRO A 23 20.91 19.09 -0.64
CA PRO A 23 20.87 17.69 -0.24
C PRO A 23 19.54 17.10 -0.70
N PRO A 24 19.52 15.90 -1.30
CA PRO A 24 18.30 15.32 -1.81
C PRO A 24 17.26 15.35 -0.70
N LYS A 25 16.12 16.04 -0.93
CA LYS A 25 15.02 16.09 0.04
C LYS A 25 14.75 14.66 0.47
N LYS A 26 14.86 14.38 1.77
CA LYS A 26 14.50 13.08 2.33
C LYS A 26 13.02 12.85 1.99
N ILE A 27 12.76 11.94 1.06
CA ILE A 27 11.41 11.53 0.74
C ILE A 27 11.02 10.55 1.83
N SER A 28 10.09 10.97 2.69
CA SER A 28 9.47 10.11 3.68
C SER A 28 7.96 10.17 3.48
N ALA A 29 7.33 9.00 3.46
CA ALA A 29 5.89 8.87 3.25
C ALA A 29 5.27 8.01 4.35
N HIS A 30 4.12 8.45 4.84
CA HIS A 30 3.31 7.63 5.73
C HIS A 30 2.43 6.71 4.87
N ILE A 31 2.54 5.40 5.06
CA ILE A 31 1.81 4.42 4.26
C ILE A 31 0.72 3.78 5.09
N THR A 32 -0.48 3.75 4.53
CA THR A 32 -1.60 2.98 5.08
C THR A 32 -2.06 1.97 4.04
N VAL A 33 -2.05 0.69 4.41
CA VAL A 33 -2.61 -0.39 3.61
C VAL A 33 -3.86 -0.88 4.31
N MET A 34 -4.98 -0.97 3.61
CA MET A 34 -6.25 -1.37 4.19
C MET A 34 -7.07 -2.23 3.22
N GLY A 35 -7.97 -3.02 3.78
CA GLY A 35 -8.95 -3.79 3.03
C GLY A 35 -10.09 -4.24 3.94
N ILE A 36 -11.04 -4.96 3.35
CA ILE A 36 -12.27 -5.39 4.02
C ILE A 36 -12.40 -6.91 3.89
N VAL A 37 -12.85 -7.55 4.95
CA VAL A 37 -13.37 -8.92 4.92
C VAL A 37 -14.87 -8.89 5.17
N TYR A 38 -15.62 -9.60 4.33
CA TYR A 38 -17.05 -9.79 4.51
C TYR A 38 -17.43 -11.27 4.43
N CYS A 39 -18.60 -11.60 4.93
CA CYS A 39 -19.24 -12.87 4.71
C CYS A 39 -20.12 -12.78 3.46
N ASP A 40 -19.82 -13.61 2.47
CA ASP A 40 -20.66 -13.84 1.31
C ASP A 40 -21.61 -15.02 1.59
N ILE A 41 -22.77 -14.70 2.16
CA ILE A 41 -23.78 -15.70 2.53
C ILE A 41 -24.23 -16.52 1.32
N CYS A 42 -24.30 -15.93 0.13
CA CYS A 42 -24.79 -16.60 -1.07
C CYS A 42 -23.68 -17.29 -1.89
N SER A 43 -22.42 -17.22 -1.46
CA SER A 43 -21.29 -17.89 -2.12
C SER A 43 -21.12 -17.51 -3.60
N ASN A 44 -21.54 -16.30 -3.98
CA ASN A 44 -21.44 -15.76 -5.34
C ASN A 44 -20.10 -15.06 -5.61
N ASN A 45 -19.19 -15.08 -4.65
CA ASN A 45 -17.93 -14.35 -4.62
C ASN A 45 -18.09 -12.84 -4.88
N SER A 46 -19.21 -12.27 -4.47
CA SER A 46 -19.50 -10.86 -4.61
C SER A 46 -20.24 -10.34 -3.38
N PHE A 47 -20.14 -9.03 -3.14
CA PHE A 47 -20.90 -8.41 -2.07
C PHE A 47 -22.36 -8.28 -2.48
N SER A 48 -23.27 -8.90 -1.73
CA SER A 48 -24.70 -8.95 -1.99
C SER A 48 -25.51 -8.31 -0.86
N ARG A 49 -26.84 -8.22 -1.03
CA ARG A 49 -27.76 -7.74 0.02
C ARG A 49 -27.68 -8.58 1.31
N HIS A 50 -27.33 -9.85 1.19
CA HIS A 50 -27.24 -10.79 2.32
C HIS A 50 -25.82 -10.87 2.89
N SER A 51 -24.86 -10.18 2.28
CA SER A 51 -23.50 -10.09 2.80
C SER A 51 -23.42 -9.15 4.01
N TYR A 52 -22.50 -9.45 4.92
CA TYR A 52 -22.21 -8.58 6.06
C TYR A 52 -20.70 -8.50 6.29
N PHE A 53 -20.23 -7.37 6.81
CA PHE A 53 -18.83 -7.22 7.19
C PHE A 53 -18.45 -8.16 8.32
N LEU A 54 -17.31 -8.81 8.22
CA LEU A 54 -16.92 -9.88 9.15
C LEU A 54 -15.91 -9.36 10.17
N PRO A 55 -16.32 -9.00 11.40
CA PRO A 55 -15.41 -8.57 12.46
C PRO A 55 -14.65 -9.75 13.07
N GLY A 56 -13.41 -9.54 13.51
CA GLY A 56 -12.61 -10.59 14.15
C GLY A 56 -11.97 -11.61 13.20
N ALA A 57 -12.12 -11.46 11.89
CA ALA A 57 -11.42 -12.30 10.92
C ALA A 57 -9.93 -11.95 10.93
N GLU A 58 -9.08 -12.97 10.80
CA GLU A 58 -7.63 -12.81 10.72
C GLU A 58 -7.18 -12.87 9.26
N VAL A 59 -6.37 -11.89 8.88
CA VAL A 59 -5.72 -11.80 7.57
C VAL A 59 -4.22 -11.66 7.75
N ARG A 60 -3.46 -12.29 6.85
CA ARG A 60 -2.03 -12.08 6.73
C ARG A 60 -1.80 -11.07 5.61
N MET A 61 -1.08 -10.00 5.94
CA MET A 61 -0.68 -8.97 4.99
C MET A 61 0.80 -9.13 4.66
N ASP A 62 1.11 -9.26 3.38
CA ASP A 62 2.46 -9.34 2.85
C ASP A 62 2.66 -8.17 1.88
N CYS A 63 3.48 -7.21 2.30
CA CYS A 63 3.75 -5.97 1.58
C CYS A 63 5.23 -5.82 1.27
N LYS A 64 5.53 -5.27 0.11
CA LYS A 64 6.87 -5.03 -0.39
C LYS A 64 6.93 -3.62 -0.99
N PHE A 65 7.79 -2.78 -0.45
CA PHE A 65 7.99 -1.40 -0.89
C PHE A 65 9.42 -1.20 -1.35
N GLU A 66 9.60 -0.48 -2.46
CA GLU A 66 10.92 -0.02 -2.86
C GLU A 66 11.29 1.24 -2.09
N ALA A 67 12.50 1.25 -1.53
CA ALA A 67 13.13 2.43 -0.98
C ALA A 67 14.10 3.01 -2.01
N SER A 68 13.87 4.27 -2.41
CA SER A 68 14.76 4.99 -3.31
C SER A 68 15.90 5.60 -2.49
N TRP A 69 16.98 4.84 -2.30
CA TRP A 69 18.24 5.40 -1.81
C TRP A 69 19.17 5.76 -2.98
N PRO A 70 19.92 6.87 -2.94
CA PRO A 70 20.72 7.35 -4.08
C PRO A 70 21.78 6.37 -4.60
N LYS A 71 22.10 5.31 -3.84
CA LYS A 71 23.18 4.36 -4.13
C LYS A 71 22.76 2.89 -4.10
N THR A 72 21.56 2.56 -3.63
CA THR A 72 21.07 1.18 -3.48
C THR A 72 19.58 1.12 -3.77
N ARG A 73 19.15 0.08 -4.49
CA ARG A 73 17.72 -0.29 -4.58
C ARG A 73 17.43 -1.25 -3.43
N GLU A 74 17.05 -0.68 -2.30
CA GLU A 74 16.66 -1.48 -1.13
C GLU A 74 15.15 -1.72 -1.14
N GLN A 75 14.77 -2.88 -0.64
CA GLN A 75 13.38 -3.30 -0.60
C GLN A 75 12.99 -3.65 0.82
N ILE A 76 11.88 -3.08 1.26
CA ILE A 76 11.37 -3.23 2.61
C ILE A 76 10.13 -4.10 2.55
N SER A 77 10.19 -5.24 3.25
CA SER A 77 9.11 -6.20 3.31
C SER A 77 8.46 -6.19 4.69
N PHE A 78 7.13 -6.17 4.72
CA PHE A 78 6.32 -6.27 5.92
C PHE A 78 5.42 -7.50 5.81
N SER A 79 5.50 -8.40 6.79
CA SER A 79 4.62 -9.56 6.91
C SER A 79 3.98 -9.54 8.28
N VAL A 80 2.68 -9.29 8.36
CA VAL A 80 1.97 -9.14 9.63
C VAL A 80 0.58 -9.76 9.57
N ASN A 81 0.14 -10.34 10.68
CA ASN A 81 -1.25 -10.70 10.86
C ASN A 81 -2.04 -9.50 11.39
N ARG A 82 -3.26 -9.33 10.91
CA ARG A 82 -4.21 -8.30 11.32
C ARG A 82 -5.59 -8.91 11.52
N THR A 83 -6.29 -8.39 12.51
CA THR A 83 -7.68 -8.76 12.80
C THR A 83 -8.60 -7.64 12.33
N THR A 84 -9.71 -8.01 11.70
CA THR A 84 -10.71 -7.04 11.25
C THR A 84 -11.46 -6.42 12.42
N ASN A 85 -11.76 -5.13 12.30
CA ASN A 85 -12.56 -4.40 13.28
C ASN A 85 -14.08 -4.65 13.09
N ARG A 86 -14.92 -3.92 13.85
CA ARG A 86 -16.39 -4.03 13.80
C ARG A 86 -17.03 -3.83 12.41
N HIS A 87 -16.33 -3.18 11.49
CA HIS A 87 -16.79 -2.96 10.11
C HIS A 87 -16.08 -3.90 9.11
N GLY A 88 -15.46 -4.98 9.58
CA GLY A 88 -14.72 -5.92 8.72
C GLY A 88 -13.42 -5.35 8.16
N MET A 89 -12.97 -4.17 8.59
CA MET A 89 -11.77 -3.53 8.06
C MET A 89 -10.52 -3.99 8.79
N TYR A 90 -9.46 -4.31 8.04
CA TYR A 90 -8.10 -4.50 8.55
C TYR A 90 -7.19 -3.38 8.03
N LYS A 91 -6.15 -3.04 8.78
CA LYS A 91 -5.19 -1.99 8.41
C LYS A 91 -3.77 -2.28 8.87
N LEU A 92 -2.81 -1.84 8.07
CA LEU A 92 -1.40 -1.74 8.38
C LEU A 92 -0.97 -0.28 8.19
N GLU A 93 -0.48 0.33 9.25
CA GLU A 93 0.13 1.66 9.23
C GLU A 93 1.65 1.48 9.31
N ILE A 94 2.35 2.01 8.32
CA ILE A 94 3.81 2.03 8.26
C ILE A 94 4.20 3.50 8.48
N PRO A 95 4.88 3.81 9.59
CA PRO A 95 5.30 5.18 9.87
C PRO A 95 6.25 5.67 8.78
N SER A 96 6.46 6.98 8.70
CA SER A 96 7.37 7.58 7.73
C SER A 96 8.77 6.96 7.82
N VAL A 97 9.12 6.12 6.85
CA VAL A 97 10.46 5.56 6.69
C VAL A 97 11.21 6.41 5.66
N ASP A 98 12.45 6.80 6.00
CA ASP A 98 13.34 7.50 5.07
C ASP A 98 13.56 6.67 3.81
N GLY A 99 13.35 7.28 2.63
CA GLY A 99 13.59 6.65 1.33
C GLY A 99 12.36 5.99 0.70
N ILE A 100 11.24 5.86 1.41
CA ILE A 100 10.00 5.35 0.82
C ILE A 100 9.18 6.51 0.22
N ALA A 101 8.97 6.48 -1.10
CA ALA A 101 8.19 7.48 -1.81
C ALA A 101 6.77 6.98 -2.12
N CYS A 102 5.75 7.85 -1.96
CA CYS A 102 4.47 7.63 -2.62
C CYS A 102 4.67 7.78 -4.14
N ALA A 103 4.96 6.69 -4.83
CA ALA A 103 4.98 6.72 -6.28
C ALA A 103 3.55 6.60 -6.81
N GLN A 104 3.21 7.46 -7.77
CA GLN A 104 1.94 7.39 -8.52
C GLN A 104 1.82 6.06 -9.28
N ALA A 105 2.96 5.41 -9.51
CA ALA A 105 3.11 4.08 -10.07
C ALA A 105 4.46 3.49 -9.60
N ALA A 106 4.60 3.16 -8.31
CA ALA A 106 5.61 2.16 -7.95
C ALA A 106 5.07 0.84 -8.49
N ILE A 107 5.41 0.57 -9.75
CA ILE A 107 5.15 -0.69 -10.45
C ILE A 107 5.71 -1.85 -9.61
N ASP A 108 6.71 -1.57 -8.77
CA ASP A 108 7.44 -2.55 -7.96
C ASP A 108 7.04 -2.59 -6.47
N SER A 109 6.08 -1.75 -6.03
CA SER A 109 5.51 -1.86 -4.68
C SER A 109 4.20 -2.64 -4.69
N SER A 110 4.22 -3.82 -4.08
CA SER A 110 3.09 -4.76 -4.02
C SER A 110 2.64 -4.99 -2.59
N CYS A 111 1.34 -5.13 -2.40
CA CYS A 111 0.75 -5.62 -1.17
C CYS A 111 -0.30 -6.65 -1.53
N GLU A 112 -0.30 -7.73 -0.79
CA GLU A 112 -1.31 -8.79 -0.85
C GLU A 112 -1.83 -9.07 0.55
N ALA A 113 -3.11 -9.41 0.64
CA ALA A 113 -3.68 -9.93 1.88
C ALA A 113 -4.31 -11.30 1.61
N SER A 114 -4.09 -12.24 2.52
CA SER A 114 -4.65 -13.60 2.48
C SER A 114 -5.47 -13.90 3.72
N LEU A 115 -6.54 -14.67 3.54
CA LEU A 115 -7.42 -15.10 4.63
C LEU A 115 -6.73 -16.18 5.47
N MET A 116 -6.64 -15.95 6.79
CA MET A 116 -6.08 -16.92 7.74
C MET A 116 -7.19 -17.65 8.49
N TRP A 117 -8.07 -16.90 9.14
CA TRP A 117 -9.09 -17.45 10.03
C TRP A 117 -10.34 -16.60 10.06
N SER A 118 -11.49 -17.26 10.26
CA SER A 118 -12.79 -16.61 10.45
C SER A 118 -13.26 -16.72 11.89
N SER A 119 -13.74 -15.61 12.42
CA SER A 119 -14.42 -15.54 13.71
C SER A 119 -15.80 -16.19 13.73
N SER A 120 -16.39 -16.45 12.57
CA SER A 120 -17.73 -17.01 12.44
C SER A 120 -17.67 -18.51 12.14
N LYS A 121 -18.33 -19.32 12.97
CA LYS A 121 -18.47 -20.77 12.71
C LYS A 121 -19.30 -21.09 11.47
N VAL A 122 -20.22 -20.19 11.11
CA VAL A 122 -21.15 -20.38 10.00
C VAL A 122 -20.58 -19.84 8.69
N CYS A 123 -19.64 -18.89 8.76
CA CYS A 123 -19.02 -18.27 7.60
C CYS A 123 -17.50 -18.38 7.68
N ASN A 124 -16.98 -19.59 7.47
CA ASN A 124 -15.59 -19.96 7.70
C ASN A 124 -14.88 -20.59 6.50
N VAL A 125 -15.56 -20.75 5.36
CA VAL A 125 -14.93 -21.27 4.14
C VAL A 125 -14.36 -20.10 3.35
N PRO A 126 -13.06 -20.04 3.05
CA PRO A 126 -12.51 -18.97 2.21
C PRO A 126 -13.17 -18.97 0.82
N GLY A 127 -13.62 -17.80 0.35
CA GLY A 127 -14.05 -17.58 -1.04
C GLY A 127 -12.83 -17.27 -1.91
N TYR A 128 -12.40 -16.01 -1.92
CA TYR A 128 -11.08 -15.62 -2.46
C TYR A 128 -9.98 -15.82 -1.41
N LYS A 129 -8.95 -16.60 -1.76
CA LYS A 129 -7.84 -16.88 -0.85
C LYS A 129 -6.94 -15.66 -0.62
N SER A 130 -6.80 -14.81 -1.62
CA SER A 130 -6.00 -13.60 -1.53
C SER A 130 -6.51 -12.44 -2.38
N SER A 131 -6.09 -11.23 -2.03
CA SER A 131 -6.45 -9.96 -2.66
C SER A 131 -5.19 -9.21 -3.05
N THR A 132 -5.17 -8.65 -4.25
CA THR A 132 -4.08 -7.80 -4.74
C THR A 132 -4.50 -6.33 -4.73
N LYS A 133 -3.59 -5.46 -5.19
CA LYS A 133 -3.74 -4.00 -5.19
C LYS A 133 -4.74 -3.55 -6.26
N GLU A 134 -5.81 -2.89 -5.84
CA GLU A 134 -6.75 -2.23 -6.75
C GLU A 134 -6.46 -0.73 -6.89
N ILE A 135 -6.13 -0.02 -5.79
CA ILE A 135 -5.99 1.45 -5.81
C ILE A 135 -4.88 1.94 -4.86
N ALA A 136 -3.98 2.79 -5.38
CA ALA A 136 -3.06 3.60 -4.57
C ALA A 136 -3.43 5.08 -4.69
N ILE A 137 -3.89 5.69 -3.60
CA ILE A 137 -4.23 7.11 -3.51
C ILE A 137 -3.06 7.85 -2.87
N LYS A 138 -2.52 8.85 -3.57
CA LYS A 138 -1.49 9.76 -3.05
C LYS A 138 -2.12 11.08 -2.63
N VAL A 139 -2.08 11.39 -1.34
CA VAL A 139 -2.51 12.69 -0.81
C VAL A 139 -1.33 13.67 -0.90
N LYS A 140 -1.32 14.49 -1.95
CA LYS A 140 -0.19 15.39 -2.31
C LYS A 140 0.20 16.38 -1.21
N GLN A 141 -0.76 16.83 -0.38
CA GLN A 141 -0.50 17.84 0.65
C GLN A 141 0.23 17.30 1.89
N GLN A 142 0.27 15.98 2.11
CA GLN A 142 0.75 15.39 3.37
C GLN A 142 1.75 14.23 3.20
N ASN A 143 2.20 13.91 1.97
CA ASN A 143 3.03 12.72 1.69
C ASN A 143 2.46 11.41 2.29
N ILE A 144 1.12 11.29 2.29
CA ILE A 144 0.42 10.08 2.73
C ILE A 144 0.07 9.24 1.51
N CYS A 145 0.35 7.94 1.55
CA CYS A 145 -0.10 6.97 0.56
C CYS A 145 -1.10 6.01 1.20
N ILE A 146 -2.25 5.86 0.55
CA ILE A 146 -3.29 4.91 0.96
C ILE A 146 -3.38 3.83 -0.12
N TYR A 147 -3.16 2.58 0.26
CA TYR A 147 -3.33 1.41 -0.58
C TYR A 147 -4.60 0.68 -0.15
N SER A 148 -5.57 0.60 -1.06
CA SER A 148 -6.78 -0.20 -0.87
C SER A 148 -6.63 -1.53 -1.59
N LEU A 149 -6.76 -2.61 -0.84
CA LEU A 149 -6.80 -3.97 -1.37
C LEU A 149 -8.24 -4.39 -1.65
N ASN A 150 -8.40 -5.32 -2.59
CA ASN A 150 -9.71 -5.89 -2.93
C ASN A 150 -10.34 -6.52 -1.69
N ALA A 151 -11.66 -6.49 -1.61
CA ALA A 151 -12.36 -7.13 -0.51
C ALA A 151 -12.18 -8.66 -0.58
N LEU A 152 -11.84 -9.25 0.56
CA LEU A 152 -11.79 -10.69 0.76
C LEU A 152 -13.12 -11.18 1.34
N ASN A 153 -13.42 -12.46 1.16
CA ASN A 153 -14.63 -13.03 1.71
C ASN A 153 -14.47 -14.44 2.26
N PHE A 154 -15.18 -14.70 3.34
CA PHE A 154 -15.58 -16.05 3.71
C PHE A 154 -16.99 -16.32 3.21
N ARG A 155 -17.36 -17.59 3.12
CA ARG A 155 -18.69 -18.05 2.77
C ARG A 155 -19.12 -19.21 3.68
N PRO A 156 -20.42 -19.49 3.78
CA PRO A 156 -20.92 -20.70 4.42
C PRO A 156 -20.50 -21.99 3.70
N SER A 157 -20.50 -23.10 4.44
CA SER A 157 -20.29 -24.44 3.85
C SER A 157 -21.50 -24.92 3.04
N LYS A 158 -22.69 -24.39 3.32
CA LYS A 158 -23.94 -24.65 2.60
C LYS A 158 -24.70 -23.34 2.45
N THR A 159 -25.20 -23.08 1.25
CA THR A 159 -26.05 -21.93 0.95
C THR A 159 -27.51 -22.24 1.27
N ASP A 160 -28.24 -21.23 1.71
CA ASP A 160 -29.69 -21.31 1.92
C ASP A 160 -30.42 -20.91 0.63
N ALA A 161 -31.10 -21.87 0.01
CA ALA A 161 -31.84 -21.65 -1.24
C ALA A 161 -33.03 -20.69 -1.07
N GLY A 162 -33.67 -20.63 0.11
CA GLY A 162 -34.74 -19.69 0.38
C GLY A 162 -34.26 -18.25 0.52
N LEU A 163 -33.00 -18.06 0.94
CA LEU A 163 -32.37 -16.76 1.10
C LEU A 163 -31.71 -16.25 -0.19
N CYS A 164 -31.10 -17.15 -0.97
CA CYS A 164 -30.25 -16.81 -2.11
C CYS A 164 -30.84 -17.17 -3.49
N GLY A 165 -32.03 -17.79 -3.53
CA GLY A 165 -32.62 -18.38 -4.75
C GLY A 165 -33.56 -17.49 -5.57
N ASN A 166 -33.42 -16.16 -5.52
CA ASN A 166 -34.15 -15.24 -6.40
C ASN A 166 -33.20 -14.47 -7.31
#